data_AF-A0A1T8KT11-F1
#
_entry.id   AF-A0A1T8KT11-F1
#
_cell.length_a   1.000
_cell.length_b   1.000
_cell.length_c   1.000
_cell.angle_alpha   90.00
_cell.angle_beta   90.00
_cell.angle_gamma   90.00
#
_symmetry.space_group_name_H-M   'P 1'
#
loop_
_entity.id
_entity.type
_entity.pdbx_description
1 polymer ?
#
loop_
_entity_poly.entity_id
_entity_poly.type
_entity_poly.pdbx_seq_one_letter_code
_entity_poly.pdbx_strand_id
1 'polypeptide(L)'
;MVKLPPQLDPIRLELAAGLYDSAVWQLEVYCDDAQRYCLTVEDAARLQAMADLIGWHAENLRRRALTTRATNQMYTNYLAGEVAVCDDAAGFAASMTPPQRPPIPGRLETIDFDLLAPARALFEEAHKVLSRGGESALNEWAADQARAFYTWCHPPVNWR
;
A
#
# COMPACT_ATOMS: atom_id res chain seq x y z
N MET A 1 4.45 24.13 -27.71
CA MET A 1 3.78 23.49 -26.56
C MET A 1 4.65 22.36 -26.06
N VAL A 2 5.19 22.48 -24.85
CA VAL A 2 5.89 21.35 -24.20
C VAL A 2 4.81 20.40 -23.72
N LYS A 3 4.76 19.19 -24.28
CA LYS A 3 3.83 18.15 -23.84
C LYS A 3 4.46 17.50 -22.61
N LEU A 4 3.92 17.80 -21.42
CA LEU A 4 4.35 17.15 -20.19
C LEU A 4 4.15 15.63 -20.32
N PRO A 5 5.13 14.81 -19.92
CA PRO A 5 4.97 13.36 -19.93
C PRO A 5 3.78 12.94 -19.06
N PRO A 6 3.10 11.83 -19.38
CA PRO A 6 1.96 11.36 -18.60
C PRO A 6 2.39 11.07 -17.15
N GLN A 7 1.70 11.70 -16.21
CA GLN A 7 1.94 11.53 -14.77
C GLN A 7 1.29 10.24 -14.30
N LEU A 8 2.00 9.13 -14.48
CA LEU A 8 1.50 7.78 -14.16
C LEU A 8 1.66 7.42 -12.67
N ASP A 9 2.46 8.16 -11.91
CA ASP A 9 2.77 7.83 -10.52
C ASP A 9 1.53 7.83 -9.60
N PRO A 10 0.62 8.81 -9.64
CA PRO A 10 -0.61 8.74 -8.85
C PRO A 10 -1.46 7.50 -9.14
N ILE A 11 -1.56 7.11 -10.41
CA ILE A 11 -2.32 5.92 -10.83
C ILE A 11 -1.65 4.64 -10.32
N ARG A 12 -0.32 4.57 -10.34
CA ARG A 12 0.43 3.43 -9.79
C ARG A 12 0.22 3.28 -8.29
N LEU A 13 0.24 4.39 -7.55
CA LEU A 13 0.00 4.41 -6.10
C LEU A 13 -1.41 3.91 -5.77
N GLU A 14 -2.43 4.34 -6.53
CA GLU A 14 -3.81 3.87 -6.34
C GLU A 14 -4.00 2.40 -6.71
N LEU A 15 -3.39 1.95 -7.80
CA LEU A 15 -3.44 0.54 -8.17
C LEU A 15 -2.81 -0.32 -7.08
N ALA A 16 -1.66 0.08 -6.55
CA ALA A 16 -1.04 -0.60 -5.41
C ALA A 16 -1.93 -0.57 -4.15
N ALA A 17 -2.61 0.54 -3.88
CA ALA A 17 -3.58 0.61 -2.78
C ALA A 17 -4.73 -0.40 -2.96
N GLY A 18 -5.28 -0.54 -4.16
CA GLY A 18 -6.33 -1.53 -4.45
C GLY A 18 -5.85 -2.99 -4.32
N LEU A 19 -4.58 -3.25 -4.67
CA LEU A 19 -3.96 -4.56 -4.43
C LEU A 19 -3.80 -4.84 -2.94
N TYR A 20 -3.49 -3.81 -2.14
CA TYR A 20 -3.42 -3.92 -0.68
C TYR A 20 -4.80 -4.17 -0.07
N ASP A 21 -5.86 -3.49 -0.52
CA ASP A 21 -7.23 -3.78 -0.05
C ASP A 21 -7.62 -5.23 -0.34
N SER A 22 -7.25 -5.73 -1.52
CA SER A 22 -7.52 -7.12 -1.90
C SER A 22 -6.80 -8.10 -0.97
N ALA A 23 -5.58 -7.76 -0.54
CA ALA A 23 -4.83 -8.56 0.43
C ALA A 23 -5.46 -8.48 1.83
N VAL A 24 -5.85 -7.29 2.28
CA VAL A 24 -6.57 -7.08 3.56
C VAL A 24 -7.82 -7.94 3.61
N TRP A 25 -8.66 -7.87 2.58
CA TRP A 25 -9.88 -8.67 2.51
C TRP A 25 -9.61 -10.17 2.60
N GLN A 26 -8.53 -10.66 1.96
CA GLN A 26 -8.14 -12.07 2.08
C GLN A 26 -7.76 -12.45 3.52
N LEU A 27 -6.98 -11.61 4.19
CA LEU A 27 -6.56 -11.87 5.57
C LEU A 27 -7.75 -11.82 6.53
N GLU A 28 -8.66 -10.87 6.35
CA GLU A 28 -9.88 -10.73 7.15
C GLU A 28 -10.79 -11.96 6.99
N VAL A 29 -10.96 -12.50 5.78
CA VAL A 29 -11.71 -13.74 5.55
C VAL A 29 -11.11 -14.91 6.34
N TYR A 30 -9.79 -14.99 6.45
CA TYR A 30 -9.14 -16.03 7.25
C TYR A 30 -9.39 -15.84 8.75
N CYS A 31 -9.37 -14.59 9.23
CA CYS A 31 -9.68 -14.26 10.62
C CYS A 31 -11.15 -14.56 10.97
N ASP A 32 -12.08 -14.23 10.09
CA ASP A 32 -13.53 -14.43 10.29
C ASP A 32 -13.91 -15.92 10.39
N ASP A 33 -13.18 -16.80 9.69
CA ASP A 33 -13.38 -18.25 9.71
C ASP A 33 -12.13 -19.01 10.19
N ALA A 34 -11.53 -18.52 11.28
CA ALA A 34 -10.27 -19.04 11.83
C ALA A 34 -10.28 -20.56 12.07
N GLN A 35 -11.45 -21.14 12.42
CA GLN A 35 -11.59 -22.58 12.64
C GLN A 35 -11.42 -23.37 11.35
N ARG A 36 -12.02 -22.92 10.24
CA ARG A 36 -11.89 -23.57 8.93
C ARG A 36 -10.46 -23.54 8.42
N TYR A 37 -9.73 -22.46 8.71
CA TYR A 37 -8.35 -22.27 8.31
C TYR A 37 -7.32 -22.74 9.35
N CYS A 38 -7.78 -23.44 10.41
CA CYS A 38 -6.94 -24.00 11.46
C CYS A 38 -6.00 -22.97 12.12
N LEU A 39 -6.43 -21.71 12.23
CA LEU A 39 -5.65 -20.64 12.86
C LEU A 39 -5.74 -20.73 14.39
N THR A 40 -4.60 -20.53 15.05
CA THR A 40 -4.59 -20.26 16.49
C THR A 40 -5.11 -18.86 16.78
N VAL A 41 -5.61 -18.63 18.00
CA VAL A 41 -6.07 -17.30 18.43
C VAL A 41 -4.97 -16.24 18.28
N GLU A 42 -3.73 -16.62 18.56
CA GLU A 42 -2.57 -15.73 18.45
C GLU A 42 -2.22 -15.40 16.99
N ASP A 43 -2.19 -16.40 16.10
CA ASP A 43 -1.93 -16.15 14.68
C ASP A 43 -3.08 -15.39 14.00
N ALA A 44 -4.33 -15.65 14.38
CA ALA A 44 -5.47 -14.84 13.92
C ALA A 44 -5.34 -13.37 14.36
N ALA A 45 -4.94 -13.11 15.60
CA ALA A 45 -4.69 -11.75 16.08
C ALA A 45 -3.52 -11.06 15.35
N ARG A 46 -2.44 -11.81 15.04
CA ARG A 46 -1.30 -11.30 14.26
C ARG A 46 -1.67 -11.02 12.80
N LEU A 47 -2.50 -11.87 12.19
CA LEU A 47 -3.06 -11.66 10.86
C LEU A 47 -3.93 -10.41 10.82
N GLN A 48 -4.82 -10.24 11.79
CA GLN A 48 -5.66 -9.04 11.87
C GLN A 48 -4.82 -7.78 12.02
N ALA A 49 -3.84 -7.78 12.93
CA ALA A 49 -2.94 -6.64 13.09
C ALA A 49 -2.11 -6.35 11.81
N MET A 50 -1.80 -7.37 11.01
CA MET A 50 -1.16 -7.17 9.71
C MET A 50 -2.13 -6.57 8.70
N ALA A 51 -3.38 -7.05 8.66
CA ALA A 51 -4.43 -6.50 7.81
C ALA A 51 -4.65 -5.00 8.11
N ASP A 52 -4.74 -4.63 9.40
CA ASP A 52 -4.85 -3.23 9.82
C ASP A 52 -3.67 -2.38 9.33
N LEU A 53 -2.44 -2.90 9.45
CA LEU A 53 -1.23 -2.23 8.97
C LEU A 53 -1.23 -2.06 7.45
N ILE A 54 -1.60 -3.10 6.69
CA ILE A 54 -1.69 -3.04 5.22
C ILE A 54 -2.76 -2.03 4.80
N GLY A 55 -3.94 -2.03 5.44
CA GLY A 55 -5.01 -1.08 5.19
C GLY A 55 -4.58 0.36 5.45
N TRP A 56 -3.85 0.60 6.55
CA TRP A 56 -3.23 1.90 6.81
C TRP A 56 -2.23 2.32 5.72
N HIS A 57 -1.42 1.38 5.21
CA HIS A 57 -0.51 1.67 4.11
C HIS A 57 -1.25 1.96 2.80
N ALA A 58 -2.34 1.25 2.49
CA ALA A 58 -3.18 1.49 1.32
C ALA A 58 -3.74 2.91 1.34
N GLU A 59 -4.27 3.34 2.49
CA GLU A 59 -4.79 4.70 2.64
C GLU A 59 -3.70 5.76 2.45
N ASN A 60 -2.50 5.53 2.99
CA ASN A 60 -1.38 6.44 2.76
C ASN A 60 -0.94 6.52 1.29
N LEU A 61 -1.01 5.42 0.53
CA LEU A 61 -0.74 5.44 -0.91
C LEU A 61 -1.79 6.31 -1.65
N ARG A 62 -3.08 6.20 -1.30
CA ARG A 62 -4.13 7.07 -1.86
C ARG A 62 -3.91 8.53 -1.51
N ARG A 63 -3.62 8.85 -0.24
CA ARG A 63 -3.31 10.22 0.19
C ARG A 63 -2.15 10.80 -0.61
N ARG A 64 -1.09 10.02 -0.86
CA ARG A 64 0.06 10.43 -1.67
C ARG A 64 -0.28 10.61 -3.15
N ALA A 65 -1.16 9.78 -3.71
CA ALA A 65 -1.66 9.96 -5.06
C ALA A 65 -2.42 11.29 -5.18
N LEU A 66 -3.29 11.61 -4.21
CA LEU A 66 -4.04 12.86 -4.16
C LEU A 66 -3.13 14.09 -4.04
N THR A 67 -2.17 14.08 -3.11
CA THR A 67 -1.23 15.20 -2.96
C THR A 67 -0.38 15.39 -4.20
N THR A 68 0.10 14.30 -4.81
CA THR A 68 0.88 14.35 -6.05
C THR A 68 0.07 14.97 -7.19
N ARG A 69 -1.20 14.60 -7.37
CA ARG A 69 -2.08 15.22 -8.37
C ARG A 69 -2.29 16.71 -8.13
N ALA A 70 -2.57 17.10 -6.88
CA ALA A 70 -2.76 18.49 -6.51
C ALA A 70 -1.51 19.33 -6.81
N THR A 71 -0.32 18.84 -6.40
CA THR A 71 0.96 19.48 -6.72
C THR A 71 1.20 19.60 -8.21
N ASN A 72 0.91 18.54 -8.97
CA ASN A 72 1.06 18.55 -10.42
C ASN A 72 0.12 19.53 -11.13
N GLN A 73 -1.11 19.68 -10.63
CA GLN A 73 -2.04 20.69 -11.11
C GLN A 73 -1.53 22.10 -10.83
N MET A 74 -1.06 22.37 -9.60
CA MET A 74 -0.46 23.67 -9.25
C MET A 74 0.71 24.04 -10.17
N TYR A 75 1.59 23.07 -10.48
CA TYR A 75 2.66 23.27 -11.46
C TYR A 75 2.15 23.56 -12.86
N THR A 76 1.10 22.86 -13.30
CA THR A 76 0.50 23.07 -14.62
C THR A 76 -0.08 24.49 -14.74
N ASN A 77 -0.84 24.93 -13.73
CA ASN A 77 -1.44 26.27 -13.69
C ASN A 77 -0.36 27.34 -13.65
N TYR A 78 0.68 27.16 -12.83
CA TYR A 78 1.83 28.07 -12.79
C TYR A 78 2.50 28.23 -14.16
N LEU A 79 2.76 27.11 -14.86
CA LEU A 79 3.38 27.13 -16.19
C LEU A 79 2.47 27.72 -17.27
N ALA A 80 1.15 27.69 -17.06
CA ALA A 80 0.17 28.34 -17.93
C ALA A 80 0.02 29.85 -17.65
N GLY A 81 0.66 30.38 -16.61
CA GLY A 81 0.49 31.78 -16.17
C GLY A 81 -0.79 32.02 -15.36
N GLU A 82 -1.43 30.96 -14.88
CA GLU A 82 -2.61 30.99 -14.02
C GLU A 82 -2.22 30.99 -12.54
N VAL A 83 -3.20 31.17 -11.66
CA VAL A 83 -2.98 31.07 -10.21
C VAL A 83 -2.64 29.62 -9.85
N ALA A 84 -1.52 29.41 -9.16
CA ALA A 84 -1.00 28.08 -8.79
C ALA A 84 -1.78 27.46 -7.61
N VAL A 85 -3.07 27.19 -7.83
CA VAL A 85 -3.97 26.49 -6.90
C VAL A 85 -4.49 25.21 -7.54
N CYS A 86 -4.79 24.20 -6.73
CA CYS A 86 -5.52 23.02 -7.18
C CYS A 86 -7.03 23.24 -7.05
N ASP A 87 -7.82 22.58 -7.89
CA ASP A 87 -9.28 22.76 -7.91
C ASP A 87 -9.99 22.04 -6.75
N ASP A 88 -9.33 21.06 -6.15
CA ASP A 88 -9.89 20.17 -5.14
C ASP A 88 -9.21 20.35 -3.77
N ALA A 89 -10.04 20.56 -2.74
CA ALA A 89 -9.61 20.60 -1.35
C ALA A 89 -9.09 19.25 -0.83
N ALA A 90 -9.37 18.13 -1.52
CA ALA A 90 -8.90 16.80 -1.13
C ALA A 90 -7.38 16.69 -1.06
N GLY A 91 -6.63 17.42 -1.90
CA GLY A 91 -5.17 17.47 -1.82
C GLY A 91 -4.68 18.11 -0.52
N PHE A 92 -5.31 19.19 -0.08
CA PHE A 92 -5.05 19.82 1.21
C PHE A 92 -5.42 18.90 2.37
N ALA A 93 -6.60 18.28 2.32
CA ALA A 93 -7.06 17.36 3.36
C ALA A 93 -6.15 16.12 3.49
N ALA A 94 -5.66 15.58 2.38
CA ALA A 94 -4.71 14.48 2.33
C ALA A 94 -3.33 14.85 2.90
N SER A 95 -2.95 16.14 2.86
CA SER A 95 -1.70 16.66 3.43
C SER A 95 -1.76 16.89 4.95
N MET A 96 -2.96 16.92 5.55
CA MET A 96 -3.12 17.03 7.00
C MET A 96 -2.60 15.77 7.72
N THR A 97 -2.42 15.87 9.05
CA THR A 97 -1.85 14.82 9.90
C THR A 97 -2.36 13.42 9.53
N PRO A 98 -1.49 12.49 9.09
CA PRO A 98 -1.91 11.15 8.71
C PRO A 98 -2.44 10.40 9.93
N PRO A 99 -3.33 9.41 9.74
CA PRO A 99 -3.78 8.55 10.83
C PRO A 99 -2.58 7.87 11.50
N GLN A 100 -2.70 7.60 12.80
CA GLN A 100 -1.64 6.94 13.56
C GLN A 100 -1.35 5.56 12.97
N ARG A 101 -0.07 5.25 12.76
CA ARG A 101 0.36 3.96 12.21
C ARG A 101 0.08 2.83 13.20
N PRO A 102 -0.60 1.74 12.79
CA PRO A 102 -0.72 0.52 13.59
C PRO A 102 0.67 -0.08 13.92
N PRO A 103 0.83 -0.78 15.05
CA PRO A 103 2.07 -1.47 15.36
C PRO A 103 2.37 -2.57 14.34
N ILE A 104 3.65 -2.86 14.10
CA ILE A 104 4.05 -3.98 13.26
C ILE A 104 3.84 -5.28 14.06
N PRO A 105 3.00 -6.22 13.59
CA PRO A 105 2.77 -7.46 14.30
C PRO A 105 4.00 -8.37 14.27
N GLY A 106 4.06 -9.30 15.22
CA GLY A 106 5.04 -10.38 15.23
C GLY A 106 4.93 -11.29 14.01
N ARG A 107 5.83 -12.28 13.95
CA ARG A 107 5.76 -13.34 12.92
C ARG A 107 4.66 -14.34 13.27
N LEU A 108 4.06 -14.91 12.23
CA LEU A 108 3.16 -16.06 12.38
C LEU A 108 3.99 -17.30 12.72
N GLU A 109 3.44 -18.18 13.57
CA GLU A 109 4.17 -19.33 14.09
C GLU A 109 3.61 -20.67 13.61
N THR A 110 2.28 -20.78 13.53
CA THR A 110 1.58 -22.06 13.38
C THR A 110 0.74 -22.16 12.11
N ILE A 111 0.53 -21.04 11.42
CA ILE A 111 -0.20 -21.00 10.15
C ILE A 111 0.46 -21.86 9.07
N ASP A 112 -0.36 -22.47 8.23
CA ASP A 112 0.10 -22.96 6.92
C ASP A 112 0.39 -21.76 6.01
N PHE A 113 1.67 -21.49 5.75
CA PHE A 113 2.09 -20.36 4.91
C PHE A 113 1.62 -20.50 3.45
N ASP A 114 1.20 -21.67 2.98
CA ASP A 114 0.59 -21.80 1.65
C ASP A 114 -0.76 -21.06 1.56
N LEU A 115 -1.46 -20.89 2.67
CA LEU A 115 -2.67 -20.06 2.75
C LEU A 115 -2.42 -18.60 2.36
N LEU A 116 -1.19 -18.10 2.54
CA LEU A 116 -0.80 -16.73 2.20
C LEU A 116 -0.32 -16.56 0.75
N ALA A 117 -0.36 -17.62 -0.08
CA ALA A 117 0.05 -17.54 -1.48
C ALA A 117 -0.68 -16.46 -2.29
N PRO A 118 -2.01 -16.26 -2.17
CA PRO A 118 -2.68 -15.22 -2.92
C PRO A 118 -2.28 -13.81 -2.47
N ALA A 119 -2.11 -13.60 -1.15
CA ALA A 119 -1.61 -12.33 -0.62
C ALA A 119 -0.20 -12.03 -1.12
N ARG A 120 0.69 -13.03 -1.19
CA ARG A 120 2.02 -12.89 -1.81
C ARG A 120 1.95 -12.43 -3.26
N ALA A 121 1.07 -13.02 -4.06
CA ALA A 121 0.90 -12.63 -5.47
C ALA A 121 0.45 -11.17 -5.62
N LEU A 122 -0.45 -10.71 -4.74
CA LEU A 122 -0.89 -9.31 -4.72
C LEU A 122 0.24 -8.35 -4.35
N PHE A 123 1.07 -8.68 -3.36
CA PHE A 123 2.23 -7.86 -2.99
C PHE A 123 3.32 -7.86 -4.05
N GLU A 124 3.54 -8.99 -4.72
CA GLU A 124 4.47 -9.07 -5.85
C GLU A 124 4.01 -8.18 -7.01
N GLU A 125 2.71 -8.20 -7.33
CA GLU A 125 2.16 -7.32 -8.36
C GLU A 125 2.23 -5.85 -7.96
N ALA A 126 1.93 -5.51 -6.70
CA ALA A 126 2.06 -4.15 -6.19
C ALA A 126 3.52 -3.66 -6.30
N HIS A 127 4.49 -4.52 -5.95
CA HIS A 127 5.91 -4.21 -6.11
C HIS A 127 6.27 -3.96 -7.58
N LYS A 128 5.79 -4.78 -8.52
CA LYS A 128 6.02 -4.58 -9.97
C LYS A 128 5.44 -3.27 -10.48
N VAL A 129 4.20 -2.93 -10.08
CA VAL A 129 3.53 -1.68 -10.46
C VAL A 129 4.33 -0.46 -9.95
N LEU A 130 4.74 -0.50 -8.69
CA LEU A 130 5.45 0.60 -8.03
C LEU A 130 6.88 0.77 -8.54
N SER A 131 7.58 -0.33 -8.81
CA SER A 131 8.96 -0.32 -9.35
C SER A 131 9.04 0.18 -10.79
N ARG A 132 7.91 0.24 -11.50
CA ARG A 132 7.79 0.86 -12.84
C ARG A 132 7.44 2.34 -12.76
N GLY A 133 7.17 2.87 -11.57
CA GLY A 133 7.11 4.30 -11.30
C GLY A 133 8.43 4.96 -11.67
N GLY A 134 8.44 6.23 -12.08
CA GLY A 134 9.71 6.92 -12.36
C GLY A 134 10.65 6.93 -11.14
N GLU A 135 11.86 7.48 -11.29
CA GLU A 135 12.95 7.62 -10.29
C GLU A 135 12.58 8.49 -9.05
N SER A 136 11.32 8.44 -8.59
CA SER A 136 10.87 9.11 -7.39
C SER A 136 11.18 8.21 -6.19
N ALA A 137 11.88 8.76 -5.20
CA ALA A 137 12.15 8.10 -3.93
C ALA A 137 10.87 7.60 -3.22
N LEU A 138 9.71 8.20 -3.57
CA LEU A 138 8.40 7.79 -3.07
C LEU A 138 7.99 6.41 -3.59
N ASN A 139 8.18 6.16 -4.89
CA ASN A 139 7.84 4.89 -5.53
C ASN A 139 8.78 3.78 -5.08
N GLU A 140 10.08 4.08 -4.94
CA GLU A 140 11.07 3.15 -4.40
C GLU A 140 10.70 2.74 -2.97
N TRP A 141 10.43 3.71 -2.11
CA TRP A 141 9.97 3.44 -0.74
C TRP A 141 8.70 2.58 -0.74
N ALA A 142 7.73 2.86 -1.61
CA ALA A 142 6.47 2.12 -1.68
C ALA A 142 6.70 0.69 -2.18
N ALA A 143 7.58 0.51 -3.17
CA ALA A 143 7.98 -0.79 -3.68
C ALA A 143 8.69 -1.64 -2.61
N ASP A 144 9.53 -1.01 -1.77
CA ASP A 144 10.17 -1.68 -0.63
C ASP A 144 9.15 -2.11 0.43
N GLN A 145 8.09 -1.31 0.69
CA GLN A 145 7.01 -1.73 1.57
C GLN A 145 6.27 -2.97 1.03
N ALA A 146 5.96 -3.00 -0.27
CA ALA A 146 5.33 -4.16 -0.89
C ALA A 146 6.20 -5.42 -0.73
N ARG A 147 7.53 -5.28 -0.89
CA ARG A 147 8.47 -6.39 -0.66
C ARG A 147 8.52 -6.83 0.80
N ALA A 148 8.40 -5.90 1.75
CA ALA A 148 8.35 -6.23 3.17
C ALA A 148 7.10 -7.07 3.51
N PHE A 149 5.93 -6.70 3.00
CA PHE A 149 4.70 -7.49 3.18
C PHE A 149 4.79 -8.86 2.51
N TYR A 150 5.30 -8.91 1.27
CA TYR A 150 5.60 -10.16 0.59
C TYR A 150 6.47 -11.09 1.45
N THR A 151 7.54 -10.55 2.04
CA THR A 151 8.47 -11.30 2.90
C THR A 151 7.84 -11.69 4.24
N TRP A 152 6.88 -10.92 4.74
CA TRP A 152 6.14 -11.29 5.95
C TRP A 152 5.25 -12.52 5.72
N CYS A 153 4.66 -12.63 4.53
CA CYS A 153 3.86 -13.78 4.12
C CYS A 153 4.66 -15.06 3.83
N HIS A 154 5.97 -15.09 4.06
CA HIS A 154 6.81 -16.28 3.92
C HIS A 154 7.18 -16.86 5.29
N PRO A 155 7.41 -18.19 5.37
CA PRO A 155 7.86 -18.81 6.60
C PRO A 155 9.19 -18.19 7.07
N PRO A 156 9.42 -18.10 8.39
CA PRO A 156 10.68 -17.59 8.91
C PRO A 156 11.83 -18.46 8.39
N VAL A 157 12.82 -17.82 7.76
CA VAL A 157 14.02 -18.51 7.29
C VAL A 157 14.86 -18.84 8.52
N ASN A 158 14.77 -20.08 8.99
CA ASN A 158 15.63 -20.58 10.05
C ASN A 158 17.06 -20.75 9.52
N TRP A 159 17.89 -19.74 9.72
CA TRP A 159 19.34 -19.92 9.66
C TRP A 159 19.74 -20.76 10.89
N ARG A 160 19.86 -22.07 10.68
CA ARG A 160 20.56 -22.96 11.62
C ARG A 160 22.05 -22.93 11.35
#